data_AF-A0A1S8DC44-F1
#
_entry.id   AF-A0A1S8DC44-F1
#
_cell.length_a   1.000
_cell.length_b   1.000
_cell.length_c   1.000
_cell.angle_alpha   90.00
_cell.angle_beta   90.00
_cell.angle_gamma   90.00
#
_symmetry.space_group_name_H-M   'P 1'
#
loop_
_entity.id
_entity.type
_entity.pdbx_description
1 polymer ?
#
loop_
_entity_poly.entity_id
_entity_poly.type
_entity_poly.pdbx_seq_one_letter_code
_entity_poly.pdbx_strand_id
1 'polypeptide(L)'
;MMAIRRIAGIALLGLNLLGGPLAAPALADRPQIDRSGRALDMQLMVRDPSGKGAGRLERGSFDPDGDMALSNSLPAGSTARVTNPRNGRWAMVRIGRQGEPRDAEQPVLVAGPRVAALLGMSGGDEVVRVAPLAVPQADGTIRLGEGTGMSGQQAVIVHPERG
;
A
#
# COMPACT_ATOMS: atom_id res chain seq x y z
N MET A 1 64.14 -32.71 30.20
CA MET A 1 63.47 -31.63 29.45
C MET A 1 61.97 -31.82 29.56
N MET A 2 61.23 -30.72 29.85
CA MET A 2 59.75 -30.56 29.95
C MET A 2 59.03 -31.31 31.08
N ALA A 3 58.65 -30.73 32.24
CA ALA A 3 57.77 -29.56 32.55
C ALA A 3 56.31 -29.81 32.13
N ILE A 4 55.35 -30.20 33.00
CA ILE A 4 54.74 -29.57 34.20
C ILE A 4 53.45 -28.77 33.87
N ARG A 5 52.36 -29.22 34.54
CA ARG A 5 51.18 -28.51 35.09
C ARG A 5 49.88 -28.31 34.29
N ARG A 6 48.86 -29.00 34.80
CA ARG A 6 47.46 -28.56 35.00
C ARG A 6 47.40 -27.33 35.92
N ILE A 7 46.42 -26.43 35.73
CA ILE A 7 45.68 -25.59 36.70
C ILE A 7 44.55 -24.92 35.89
N ALA A 8 43.31 -25.40 36.04
CA ALA A 8 42.23 -24.85 36.86
C ALA A 8 41.51 -23.67 36.18
N GLY A 9 40.26 -23.94 35.80
CA GLY A 9 39.35 -23.03 35.14
C GLY A 9 38.98 -21.85 36.02
N ILE A 10 38.82 -20.73 35.33
CA ILE A 10 38.43 -19.42 35.81
C ILE A 10 37.02 -19.49 36.38
N ALA A 11 36.89 -19.21 37.68
CA ALA A 11 35.67 -18.69 38.27
C ALA A 11 35.91 -17.21 38.57
N LEU A 12 35.23 -16.32 37.84
CA LEU A 12 34.81 -15.06 38.44
C LEU A 12 33.46 -14.64 37.87
N LEU A 13 32.52 -14.63 38.80
CA LEU A 13 31.16 -14.17 38.77
C LEU A 13 31.10 -12.72 38.26
N GLY A 14 30.52 -12.51 37.08
CA GLY A 14 30.18 -11.19 36.55
C GLY A 14 28.66 -11.07 36.45
N LEU A 15 28.01 -10.78 37.58
CA LEU A 15 26.58 -10.47 37.64
C LEU A 15 26.36 -9.07 37.05
N ASN A 16 26.18 -8.99 35.73
CA ASN A 16 25.69 -7.78 35.08
C ASN A 16 24.16 -7.80 35.08
N LEU A 17 23.56 -7.08 36.02
CA LEU A 17 22.18 -6.59 35.89
C LEU A 17 22.13 -5.61 34.70
N LEU A 18 21.90 -6.13 33.49
CA LEU A 18 21.40 -5.28 32.40
C LEU A 18 19.90 -5.13 32.57
N GLY A 19 19.47 -3.94 32.99
CA GLY A 19 18.18 -3.40 32.60
C GLY A 19 18.15 -3.32 31.07
N GLY A 20 17.67 -4.37 30.43
CA GLY A 20 17.32 -4.31 29.02
C GLY A 20 16.14 -3.33 28.87
N PRO A 21 16.19 -2.37 27.93
CA PRO A 21 15.00 -1.62 27.62
C PRO A 21 13.94 -2.64 27.19
N LEU A 22 12.75 -2.54 27.78
CA LEU A 22 11.55 -3.12 27.20
C LEU A 22 11.50 -2.59 25.77
N ALA A 23 11.96 -3.40 24.81
CA ALA A 23 11.71 -3.14 23.41
C ALA A 23 10.19 -3.15 23.29
N ALA A 24 9.61 -1.95 23.20
CA ALA A 24 8.25 -1.80 22.76
C ALA A 24 8.11 -2.66 21.49
N PRO A 25 7.09 -3.52 21.37
CA PRO A 25 6.86 -4.22 20.13
C PRO A 25 6.87 -3.15 19.05
N ALA A 26 7.77 -3.31 18.07
CA ALA A 26 7.81 -2.46 16.89
C ALA A 26 6.36 -2.35 16.43
N LEU A 27 5.83 -1.13 16.40
CA LEU A 27 4.57 -0.84 15.75
C LEU A 27 4.66 -1.58 14.41
N ALA A 28 3.85 -2.61 14.21
CA ALA A 28 3.87 -3.39 12.98
C ALA A 28 3.94 -2.41 11.80
N ASP A 29 4.98 -2.55 10.99
CA ASP A 29 5.38 -1.57 9.99
C ASP A 29 4.22 -1.42 9.01
N ARG A 30 3.38 -0.39 9.23
CA ARG A 30 2.19 -0.17 8.40
C ARG A 30 2.67 -0.04 6.97
N PRO A 31 1.93 -0.54 5.97
CA PRO A 31 2.26 -0.28 4.58
C PRO A 31 2.46 1.22 4.39
N GLN A 32 3.71 1.63 4.16
CA GLN A 32 4.03 3.04 3.97
C GLN A 32 3.33 3.50 2.69
N ILE A 33 2.68 4.67 2.73
CA ILE A 33 2.05 5.25 1.54
C ILE A 33 3.13 5.48 0.47
N ASP A 34 3.06 4.69 -0.60
CA ASP A 34 3.95 4.71 -1.74
C ASP A 34 3.58 5.88 -2.67
N ARG A 35 4.51 6.84 -2.75
CA ARG A 35 4.42 8.01 -3.64
C ARG A 35 5.33 7.91 -4.87
N SER A 36 6.00 6.78 -5.06
CA SER A 36 7.03 6.61 -6.09
C SER A 36 6.47 6.59 -7.52
N GLY A 37 5.20 6.19 -7.67
CA GLY A 37 4.57 5.99 -8.98
C GLY A 37 4.96 4.68 -9.66
N ARG A 38 5.69 3.79 -8.99
CA ARG A 38 6.00 2.45 -9.50
C ARG A 38 4.75 1.58 -9.48
N ALA A 39 4.65 0.67 -10.45
CA ALA A 39 3.61 -0.33 -10.39
C ALA A 39 3.92 -1.38 -9.32
N LEU A 40 2.89 -1.83 -8.62
CA LEU A 40 2.98 -2.82 -7.56
C LEU A 40 1.83 -3.82 -7.64
N ASP A 41 2.10 -5.00 -7.12
CA ASP A 41 1.10 -6.06 -7.04
C ASP A 41 0.31 -5.86 -5.74
N MET A 42 -1.01 -5.84 -5.86
CA MET A 42 -1.92 -5.62 -4.74
C MET A 42 -2.94 -6.73 -4.65
N GLN A 43 -3.33 -7.06 -3.44
CA GLN A 43 -4.50 -7.88 -3.18
C GLN A 43 -5.76 -7.05 -3.49
N LEU A 44 -6.61 -7.52 -4.40
CA LEU A 44 -7.92 -6.93 -4.64
C LEU A 44 -8.92 -7.50 -3.65
N MET A 45 -9.58 -6.65 -2.87
CA MET A 45 -10.74 -7.00 -2.05
C MET A 45 -11.99 -6.39 -2.65
N VAL A 46 -13.00 -7.20 -2.95
CA VAL A 46 -14.27 -6.71 -3.52
C VAL A 46 -15.26 -6.46 -2.39
N ARG A 47 -15.80 -5.23 -2.31
CA ARG A 47 -16.78 -4.86 -1.27
C ARG A 47 -18.11 -4.43 -1.88
N ASP A 48 -19.17 -5.12 -1.48
CA ASP A 48 -20.54 -4.81 -1.86
C ASP A 48 -21.16 -3.73 -0.93
N PRO A 49 -21.91 -2.76 -1.48
CA PRO A 49 -22.64 -1.74 -0.70
C PRO A 49 -23.69 -2.32 0.26
N SER A 50 -24.12 -3.57 0.07
CA SER A 50 -25.17 -4.21 0.88
C SER A 50 -24.63 -4.85 2.17
N GLY A 51 -23.31 -4.87 2.38
CA GLY A 51 -22.67 -5.54 3.50
C GLY A 51 -22.63 -4.75 4.81
N LYS A 52 -22.47 -5.45 5.95
CA LYS A 52 -22.22 -4.83 7.27
C LYS A 52 -20.96 -3.95 7.18
N GLY A 53 -21.14 -2.62 7.19
CA GLY A 53 -20.04 -1.64 7.10
C GLY A 53 -20.22 -0.56 6.03
N ALA A 54 -21.26 -0.65 5.20
CA ALA A 54 -21.58 0.35 4.17
C ALA A 54 -21.79 1.78 4.72
N GLY A 55 -22.12 1.91 6.01
CA GLY A 55 -22.41 3.19 6.66
C GLY A 55 -21.22 3.99 7.20
N ARG A 56 -19.95 3.60 6.96
CA ARG A 56 -18.79 4.30 7.56
C ARG A 56 -17.71 4.70 6.56
N LEU A 57 -18.09 5.05 5.34
CA LEU A 57 -17.21 5.73 4.40
C LEU A 57 -17.82 7.12 4.13
N GLU A 58 -17.04 8.17 4.37
CA GLU A 58 -17.43 9.54 4.03
C GLU A 58 -17.89 9.59 2.57
N ARG A 59 -18.99 10.28 2.28
CA ARG A 59 -19.50 10.46 0.91
C ARG A 59 -18.37 10.94 0.00
N GLY A 60 -18.16 10.26 -1.13
CA GLY A 60 -17.10 10.58 -2.09
C GLY A 60 -15.71 10.03 -1.77
N SER A 61 -15.57 9.14 -0.79
CA SER A 61 -14.32 8.39 -0.54
C SER A 61 -14.32 6.96 -1.08
N PHE A 62 -15.51 6.43 -1.40
CA PHE A 62 -15.71 5.13 -2.02
C PHE A 62 -17.03 5.15 -2.80
N ASP A 63 -17.04 4.51 -3.97
CA ASP A 63 -18.22 4.33 -4.80
C ASP A 63 -18.25 2.87 -5.28
N PRO A 64 -19.11 2.03 -4.70
CA PRO A 64 -19.18 0.62 -5.06
C PRO A 64 -19.68 0.38 -6.49
N ASP A 65 -20.47 1.29 -7.03
CA ASP A 65 -21.00 1.22 -8.39
C ASP A 65 -20.13 2.00 -9.39
N GLY A 66 -19.08 2.66 -8.89
CA GLY A 66 -18.15 3.49 -9.64
C GLY A 66 -16.75 2.88 -9.76
N ASP A 67 -15.79 3.76 -10.01
CA ASP A 67 -14.35 3.46 -10.16
C ASP A 67 -13.53 3.89 -8.93
N MET A 68 -14.21 4.31 -7.86
CA MET A 68 -13.55 4.80 -6.66
C MET A 68 -13.19 3.67 -5.70
N ALA A 69 -11.93 3.63 -5.29
CA ALA A 69 -11.34 2.57 -4.49
C ALA A 69 -10.70 3.10 -3.19
N LEU A 70 -10.46 2.18 -2.26
CA LEU A 70 -9.61 2.39 -1.10
C LEU A 70 -8.26 1.72 -1.33
N SER A 71 -7.18 2.29 -0.79
CA SER A 71 -5.88 1.61 -0.78
C SER A 71 -5.13 1.89 0.50
N ASN A 72 -4.42 0.90 1.04
CA ASN A 72 -3.52 1.07 2.18
C ASN A 72 -2.11 1.49 1.77
N SER A 73 -1.77 1.45 0.47
CA SER A 73 -0.44 1.79 -0.04
C SER A 73 -0.44 2.98 -0.99
N LEU A 74 -1.55 3.34 -1.64
CA LEU A 74 -1.61 4.50 -2.54
C LEU A 74 -2.20 5.74 -1.84
N PRO A 75 -1.70 6.96 -2.16
CA PRO A 75 -2.26 8.18 -1.61
C PRO A 75 -3.64 8.49 -2.19
N ALA A 76 -4.47 9.14 -1.39
CA ALA A 76 -5.79 9.60 -1.82
C ALA A 76 -5.63 10.63 -2.95
N GLY A 77 -6.53 10.58 -3.94
CA GLY A 77 -6.42 11.35 -5.17
C GLY A 77 -5.59 10.69 -6.26
N SER A 78 -4.92 9.56 -5.99
CA SER A 78 -4.24 8.81 -7.05
C SER A 78 -5.22 8.27 -8.07
N THR A 79 -4.80 8.19 -9.33
CA THR A 79 -5.48 7.44 -10.38
C THR A 79 -4.55 6.33 -10.85
N ALA A 80 -5.05 5.12 -11.06
CA ALA A 80 -4.23 3.97 -11.43
C ALA A 80 -4.92 3.03 -12.41
N ARG A 81 -4.13 2.46 -13.32
CA ARG A 81 -4.55 1.33 -14.15
C ARG A 81 -4.38 0.04 -13.36
N VAL A 82 -5.48 -0.66 -13.13
CA VAL A 82 -5.50 -1.96 -12.47
C VAL A 82 -5.63 -3.03 -13.53
N THR A 83 -4.75 -4.01 -13.53
CA THR A 83 -4.74 -5.10 -14.51
C THR A 83 -4.86 -6.43 -13.78
N ASN A 84 -5.76 -7.28 -14.24
CA ASN A 84 -5.77 -8.68 -13.86
C ASN A 84 -4.70 -9.41 -14.69
N PRO A 85 -3.60 -9.86 -14.07
CA PRO A 85 -2.49 -10.47 -14.81
C PRO A 85 -2.88 -11.81 -15.46
N ARG A 86 -3.95 -12.48 -14.99
CA ARG A 86 -4.37 -13.79 -15.52
C ARG A 86 -5.01 -13.70 -16.91
N ASN A 87 -5.74 -12.63 -17.18
CA ASN A 87 -6.53 -12.48 -18.41
C ASN A 87 -6.23 -11.19 -19.19
N GLY A 88 -5.34 -10.34 -18.67
CA GLY A 88 -4.94 -9.07 -19.29
C GLY A 88 -6.01 -7.97 -19.27
N ARG A 89 -7.19 -8.24 -18.71
CA ARG A 89 -8.26 -7.26 -18.57
C ARG A 89 -7.86 -6.20 -17.55
N TRP A 90 -8.30 -4.98 -17.77
CA TRP A 90 -7.91 -3.85 -16.94
C TRP A 90 -9.08 -2.89 -16.71
N ALA A 91 -8.96 -2.11 -15.64
CA ALA A 91 -9.88 -1.04 -15.27
C ALA A 91 -9.08 0.17 -14.76
N MET A 92 -9.66 1.36 -14.88
CA MET A 92 -9.14 2.55 -14.20
C MET A 92 -9.79 2.65 -12.83
N VAL A 93 -9.04 3.09 -11.83
CA VAL A 93 -9.58 3.41 -10.51
C VAL A 93 -9.03 4.73 -9.99
N ARG A 94 -9.83 5.41 -9.16
CA ARG A 94 -9.42 6.58 -8.39
C ARG A 94 -9.40 6.23 -6.91
N ILE A 95 -8.31 6.53 -6.22
CA ILE A 95 -8.20 6.29 -4.78
C ILE A 95 -8.92 7.41 -4.03
N GLY A 96 -10.08 7.12 -3.45
CA GLY A 96 -10.85 8.07 -2.68
C GLY A 96 -10.35 8.21 -1.23
N ARG A 97 -9.77 7.14 -0.68
CA ARG A 97 -9.20 7.14 0.67
C ARG A 97 -7.96 6.23 0.75
N GLN A 98 -6.90 6.80 1.31
CA GLN A 98 -5.63 6.13 1.60
C GLN A 98 -5.64 5.49 3.00
N GLY A 99 -4.71 4.56 3.22
CA GLY A 99 -4.47 3.92 4.52
C GLY A 99 -5.53 2.90 4.94
N GLU A 100 -6.37 2.43 4.02
CA GLU A 100 -7.41 1.41 4.29
C GLU A 100 -7.33 0.25 3.29
N PRO A 101 -7.49 -1.01 3.75
CA PRO A 101 -7.74 -1.42 5.14
C PRO A 101 -6.47 -1.33 6.01
N ARG A 102 -6.64 -0.86 7.25
CA ARG A 102 -5.53 -0.69 8.22
C ARG A 102 -4.91 -1.98 8.72
N ASP A 103 -5.69 -3.05 8.76
CA ASP A 103 -5.31 -4.32 9.37
C ASP A 103 -4.66 -5.28 8.36
N ALA A 104 -4.47 -4.86 7.10
CA ALA A 104 -3.78 -5.65 6.10
C ALA A 104 -2.27 -5.40 6.15
N GLU A 105 -1.50 -6.49 6.20
CA GLU A 105 -0.04 -6.48 6.20
C GLU A 105 0.54 -6.26 4.80
N GLN A 106 -0.20 -6.67 3.77
CA GLN A 106 0.16 -6.52 2.36
C GLN A 106 -0.53 -5.31 1.71
N PRO A 107 -0.02 -4.80 0.57
CA PRO A 107 -0.72 -3.83 -0.25
C PRO A 107 -2.08 -4.37 -0.71
N VAL A 108 -3.14 -3.61 -0.43
CA VAL A 108 -4.52 -3.94 -0.74
C VAL A 108 -5.17 -2.80 -1.51
N LEU A 109 -5.98 -3.18 -2.49
CA LEU A 109 -6.93 -2.33 -3.18
C LEU A 109 -8.35 -2.83 -2.87
N VAL A 110 -9.19 -1.99 -2.27
CA VAL A 110 -10.61 -2.30 -2.06
C VAL A 110 -11.43 -1.62 -3.14
N ALA A 111 -12.17 -2.38 -3.93
CA ALA A 111 -13.00 -1.84 -5.01
C ALA A 111 -14.41 -2.45 -4.99
N GLY A 112 -15.33 -1.82 -5.72
CA GLY A 112 -16.69 -2.31 -5.87
C GLY A 112 -16.84 -3.44 -6.90
N PRO A 113 -18.01 -4.12 -6.94
CA PRO A 113 -18.28 -5.22 -7.86
C PRO A 113 -18.11 -4.84 -9.34
N ARG A 114 -18.37 -3.58 -9.71
CA ARG A 114 -18.18 -3.09 -11.08
C ARG A 114 -16.73 -3.20 -11.55
N VAL A 115 -15.77 -2.79 -10.71
CA VAL A 115 -14.33 -2.89 -11.02
C VAL A 115 -13.94 -4.36 -11.19
N ALA A 116 -14.39 -5.22 -10.28
CA ALA A 116 -14.15 -6.67 -10.38
C ALA A 116 -14.70 -7.26 -11.69
N ALA A 117 -15.93 -6.88 -12.08
CA ALA A 117 -16.54 -7.30 -13.33
C ALA A 117 -15.75 -6.85 -14.55
N LEU A 118 -15.22 -5.62 -14.57
CA LEU A 118 -14.37 -5.10 -15.65
C LEU A 118 -13.03 -5.86 -15.75
N LEU A 119 -12.47 -6.26 -14.61
CA LEU A 119 -11.27 -7.09 -14.52
C LEU A 119 -11.53 -8.58 -14.82
N GLY A 120 -12.80 -8.97 -15.00
CA GLY A 120 -13.19 -10.36 -15.26
C GLY A 120 -12.98 -11.26 -14.06
N MET A 121 -13.27 -10.74 -12.87
CA MET A 121 -13.08 -11.42 -11.59
C MET A 121 -14.47 -11.67 -11.00
N SER A 122 -14.69 -12.90 -10.51
CA SER A 122 -15.98 -13.36 -9.99
C SER A 122 -16.21 -13.03 -8.51
N GLY A 123 -15.38 -12.17 -7.92
CA GLY A 123 -15.37 -11.83 -6.50
C GLY A 123 -14.40 -12.72 -5.72
N GLY A 124 -13.50 -12.09 -4.97
CA GLY A 124 -12.50 -12.79 -4.17
C GLY A 124 -11.20 -12.02 -4.04
N ASP A 125 -10.37 -12.50 -3.12
CA ASP A 125 -9.04 -12.00 -2.87
C ASP A 125 -8.09 -12.53 -3.95
N GLU A 126 -7.95 -11.78 -5.05
CA GLU A 126 -6.96 -12.06 -6.09
C GLU A 126 -5.90 -10.94 -6.23
N VAL A 127 -4.69 -11.30 -6.65
CA VAL A 127 -3.62 -10.33 -6.92
C VAL A 127 -3.83 -9.63 -8.26
N VAL A 128 -3.75 -8.30 -8.25
CA VAL A 128 -3.83 -7.43 -9.41
C VAL A 128 -2.56 -6.59 -9.55
N ARG A 129 -2.16 -6.28 -10.78
CA ARG A 129 -1.08 -5.33 -11.05
C ARG A 129 -1.65 -3.92 -11.06
N VAL A 130 -1.22 -3.07 -10.14
CA VAL A 130 -1.65 -1.67 -10.05
C VAL A 130 -0.54 -0.77 -10.54
N ALA A 131 -0.76 -0.09 -11.66
CA ALA A 131 0.17 0.85 -12.26
C ALA A 131 -0.36 2.28 -12.11
N PRO A 132 0.20 3.10 -11.21
CA PRO A 132 -0.25 4.47 -11.02
C PRO A 132 -0.13 5.31 -12.30
N LEU A 133 -1.10 6.19 -12.55
CA LEU A 133 -1.07 7.20 -13.60
C LEU A 133 -0.67 8.56 -13.04
N ALA A 134 -1.35 8.98 -11.98
CA ALA A 134 -1.14 10.25 -11.30
C ALA A 134 -1.04 9.97 -9.81
N VAL A 135 0.03 10.45 -9.18
CA VAL A 135 0.33 10.22 -7.76
C VAL A 135 0.53 11.56 -7.06
N PRO A 136 -0.42 12.01 -6.23
CA PRO A 136 -0.27 13.20 -5.40
C PRO A 136 0.94 13.10 -4.48
N GLN A 137 1.77 14.14 -4.50
CA GLN A 137 2.94 14.27 -3.66
C GLN A 137 2.61 15.10 -2.40
N ALA A 138 3.47 15.04 -1.39
CA ALA A 138 3.29 15.79 -0.15
C ALA A 138 3.46 17.31 -0.34
N ASP A 139 4.20 17.73 -1.38
CA ASP A 139 4.44 19.12 -1.74
C ASP A 139 3.32 19.73 -2.62
N GLY A 140 2.23 18.99 -2.84
CA GLY A 140 1.09 19.43 -3.66
C GLY A 140 1.26 19.20 -5.17
N THR A 141 2.40 18.70 -5.62
CA THR A 141 2.62 18.37 -7.04
C THR A 141 2.05 16.99 -7.41
N ILE A 142 1.96 16.71 -8.71
CA ILE A 142 1.56 15.40 -9.23
C ILE A 142 2.75 14.74 -9.92
N ARG A 143 3.09 13.53 -9.48
CA ARG A 143 4.03 12.66 -10.19
C ARG A 143 3.28 11.78 -11.17
N LEU A 144 3.78 11.67 -12.40
CA LEU A 144 3.32 10.71 -13.38
C LEU A 144 3.89 9.33 -13.06
N GLY A 145 3.00 8.34 -12.94
CA GLY A 145 3.37 6.97 -12.60
C GLY A 145 3.63 6.09 -13.82
N GLU A 146 4.08 4.87 -13.56
CA GLU A 146 4.45 3.86 -14.56
C GLU A 146 3.34 3.56 -15.57
N GLY A 147 2.07 3.62 -15.16
CA GLY A 147 0.95 3.36 -16.04
C GLY A 147 0.77 4.39 -17.17
N THR A 148 1.45 5.53 -17.09
CA THR A 148 1.48 6.54 -18.19
C THR A 148 2.53 6.26 -19.26
N GLY A 149 3.52 5.39 -18.98
CA GLY A 149 4.74 5.29 -19.78
C GLY A 149 5.72 6.47 -19.61
N MET A 150 5.39 7.46 -18.78
CA MET A 150 6.19 8.66 -18.50
C MET A 150 6.71 8.66 -17.05
N SER A 151 7.08 7.47 -16.54
CA SER A 151 7.38 7.26 -15.12
C SER A 151 8.45 8.22 -14.60
N GLY A 152 8.18 8.82 -13.44
CA GLY A 152 9.11 9.72 -12.75
C GLY A 152 9.06 11.17 -13.24
N GLN A 153 8.34 11.46 -14.33
CA GLN A 153 8.06 12.84 -14.74
C GLN A 153 7.04 13.49 -13.80
N GLN A 154 7.09 14.81 -13.73
CA GLN A 154 6.20 15.61 -12.89
C GLN A 154 5.22 16.37 -13.79
N ALA A 155 3.93 16.27 -13.50
CA ALA A 155 2.92 17.12 -14.12
C ALA A 155 2.76 18.37 -13.26
N VAL A 156 2.86 19.54 -13.91
CA VAL A 156 2.59 20.83 -13.29
C VAL A 156 1.25 21.34 -13.80
N ILE A 157 0.34 21.68 -12.89
CA ILE A 157 -0.91 22.34 -13.24
C ILE A 157 -0.56 23.77 -13.63
N VAL A 158 -0.61 24.07 -14.92
CA VAL A 158 -0.49 25.44 -15.41
C VAL A 158 -1.89 26.03 -15.39
N HIS A 159 -2.18 26.91 -14.43
CA HIS A 159 -3.38 27.74 -14.54
C HIS A 159 -3.13 28.70 -15.71
N PRO A 160 -3.99 28.73 -16.75
CA PRO A 160 -3.92 29.83 -17.69
C PRO A 160 -4.21 31.10 -16.88
N GLU A 161 -3.25 32.01 -16.84
CA GLU A 161 -3.46 33.37 -16.33
C GLU A 161 -4.78 33.87 -16.94
N ARG A 162 -5.74 34.25 -16.09
CA ARG A 162 -6.96 34.91 -16.59
C ARG A 162 -6.51 36.28 -17.09
N GLY A 163 -6.34 36.39 -18.41
CA GLY A 163 -6.12 37.66 -19.10
C GLY A 163 -7.32 38.59 -18.99
#